data_AF-A0A8H8CB77-F1
#
_entry.id   AF-A0A8H8CB77-F1
#
_cell.length_a   1.000
_cell.length_b   1.000
_cell.length_c   1.000
_cell.angle_alpha   90.00
_cell.angle_beta   90.00
_cell.angle_gamma   90.00
#
_symmetry.space_group_name_H-M   'P 1'
#
loop_
_entity.id
_entity.type
_entity.pdbx_description
1 polymer ?
#
loop_
_entity_poly.entity_id
_entity_poly.type
_entity_poly.pdbx_seq_one_letter_code
_entity_poly.pdbx_strand_id
1 'polypeptide(L)'
;MNLLQNTPSDDSPETLRASSQFTITPHSQQWRTPSDVGTVKSEDGSVKKRGRKGHTKSRTGCFNCKRARIKCKENRPSCDYCAHRDLKCQWPEIQITQVGPVIRRPSSASSIPVNPQLPPPVFTIQDFRLFNHFVQSAYPSHPVGNDAVWTHEIPSIAPDYEFLLHAMLALAAADISAKRGDPDMKVTAMSHRVKAIESLNKAIDDGIKTFVQGNAMLATCFALLFHSVFIADGLGEYMSFIRGTMAIGTKMGYGRMKFIFVKAFGDEQLELIGPALRLAPLVHPDVSRAACRSLEKFGFLCERDSELLLYGRLLSMARNLVTSSQDAYMELRKYYGLFMFLPQQDFVHFINPSNVVGKLLQAHFVAMQLIMTPITNSERAHRQLVNPDEEPGDPKRLNPTVGWLASLHLNIPPEMMEYFQWTLWVEQEVLEGRLSTGVYE
;
A
#
# COMPACT_ATOMS: atom_id res chain seq x y z
N MET A 1 25.84 2.67 51.52
CA MET A 1 26.89 1.66 51.77
C MET A 1 27.19 0.99 50.43
N ASN A 2 28.36 1.32 49.87
CA ASN A 2 29.15 0.71 48.77
C ASN A 2 28.42 0.34 47.45
N LEU A 3 28.55 1.05 46.31
CA LEU A 3 29.69 1.44 45.44
C LEU A 3 30.43 0.31 44.71
N LEU A 4 30.73 0.61 43.43
CA LEU A 4 31.68 0.04 42.43
C LEU A 4 31.03 -0.92 41.40
N GLN A 5 30.74 -0.52 40.15
CA GLN A 5 31.63 -0.22 38.99
C GLN A 5 32.69 -1.31 38.72
N ASN A 6 32.65 -1.90 37.51
CA ASN A 6 33.80 -2.16 36.62
C ASN A 6 33.39 -2.91 35.32
N THR A 7 33.41 -2.21 34.19
CA THR A 7 34.00 -2.65 32.89
C THR A 7 35.44 -2.10 32.86
N PRO A 8 36.41 -2.46 31.95
CA PRO A 8 36.36 -2.88 30.52
C PRO A 8 37.22 -4.16 30.25
N SER A 9 37.36 -4.75 29.05
CA SER A 9 38.10 -4.36 27.83
C SER A 9 38.09 -5.59 26.87
N ASP A 10 37.74 -5.45 25.60
CA ASP A 10 38.63 -5.32 24.41
C ASP A 10 39.44 -6.58 24.06
N ASP A 11 39.19 -7.13 22.86
CA ASP A 11 40.16 -7.81 21.98
C ASP A 11 39.44 -8.41 20.74
N SER A 12 39.54 -7.69 19.62
CA SER A 12 39.68 -8.26 18.27
C SER A 12 41.16 -8.07 17.87
N PRO A 13 41.81 -8.92 17.05
CA PRO A 13 41.56 -8.83 15.60
C PRO A 13 41.95 -10.06 14.72
N GLU A 14 41.75 -9.91 13.40
CA GLU A 14 42.40 -10.60 12.25
C GLU A 14 42.01 -12.07 11.93
N THR A 15 41.95 -12.59 10.68
CA THR A 15 42.16 -12.10 9.31
C THR A 15 41.62 -13.15 8.30
N LEU A 16 41.08 -12.65 7.18
CA LEU A 16 41.21 -13.10 5.78
C LEU A 16 41.62 -14.56 5.45
N ARG A 17 40.79 -15.25 4.65
CA ARG A 17 41.19 -16.11 3.50
C ARG A 17 39.96 -16.29 2.60
N ALA A 18 39.87 -15.60 1.46
CA ALA A 18 40.49 -15.90 0.16
C ALA A 18 39.79 -17.04 -0.61
N SER A 19 39.27 -16.64 -1.77
CA SER A 19 38.50 -17.34 -2.78
C SER A 19 39.31 -18.32 -3.63
N SER A 20 38.58 -19.00 -4.54
CA SER A 20 39.01 -19.79 -5.72
C SER A 20 39.23 -21.30 -5.42
N GLN A 21 38.81 -22.27 -6.23
CA GLN A 21 38.76 -22.34 -7.70
C GLN A 21 37.71 -23.34 -8.24
N PHE A 22 37.27 -23.07 -9.48
CA PHE A 22 36.62 -23.97 -10.44
C PHE A 22 37.61 -24.95 -11.08
N THR A 23 37.18 -26.19 -11.38
CA THR A 23 37.49 -26.94 -12.64
C THR A 23 36.62 -28.22 -12.70
N ILE A 24 35.62 -28.32 -13.59
CA ILE A 24 35.58 -29.01 -14.91
C ILE A 24 35.64 -30.56 -14.88
N THR A 25 34.58 -31.12 -15.47
CA THR A 25 34.12 -32.49 -15.86
C THR A 25 35.12 -33.34 -16.71
N PRO A 26 34.91 -34.65 -17.05
CA PRO A 26 33.67 -35.18 -17.70
C PRO A 26 33.27 -36.69 -17.62
N HIS A 27 32.06 -36.93 -18.14
CA HIS A 27 31.53 -38.13 -18.85
C HIS A 27 31.14 -39.42 -18.08
N SER A 28 29.84 -39.77 -18.13
CA SER A 28 29.36 -40.91 -18.95
C SER A 28 27.82 -41.02 -18.93
N GLN A 29 27.29 -41.45 -20.07
CA GLN A 29 25.88 -41.59 -20.43
C GLN A 29 25.26 -42.84 -19.79
N GLN A 30 23.95 -42.85 -19.51
CA GLN A 30 22.99 -43.78 -20.12
C GLN A 30 21.56 -43.59 -19.58
N TRP A 31 20.62 -43.43 -20.51
CA TRP A 31 19.18 -43.58 -20.30
C TRP A 31 18.79 -45.04 -20.57
N ARG A 32 17.94 -45.64 -19.72
CA ARG A 32 17.11 -46.80 -20.06
C ARG A 32 15.76 -46.71 -19.36
N THR A 33 14.69 -46.85 -20.14
CA THR A 33 13.35 -47.25 -19.69
C THR A 33 13.03 -48.64 -20.26
N PRO A 34 12.21 -49.48 -19.59
CA PRO A 34 12.03 -50.88 -19.94
C PRO A 34 11.05 -51.14 -21.10
N SER A 35 11.32 -52.25 -21.80
CA SER A 35 10.64 -52.76 -22.98
C SER A 35 9.49 -53.73 -22.68
N ASP A 36 8.46 -53.66 -23.54
CA ASP A 36 7.69 -54.73 -24.22
C ASP A 36 7.35 -56.06 -23.55
N VAL A 37 6.05 -56.43 -23.66
CA VAL A 37 5.60 -57.76 -24.14
C VAL A 37 4.31 -57.61 -24.99
N GLY A 38 4.32 -58.14 -26.22
CA GLY A 38 3.18 -58.23 -27.17
C GLY A 38 2.20 -59.40 -26.89
N THR A 39 1.09 -59.60 -27.61
CA THR A 39 1.05 -60.20 -28.96
C THR A 39 -0.40 -60.25 -29.56
N VAL A 40 -0.58 -59.71 -30.78
CA VAL A 40 -1.37 -60.11 -32.00
C VAL A 40 -2.57 -61.11 -31.89
N LYS A 41 -3.79 -60.95 -32.47
CA LYS A 41 -4.29 -60.93 -33.91
C LYS A 41 -5.84 -60.69 -33.86
N SER A 42 -6.60 -60.07 -34.79
CA SER A 42 -6.94 -60.44 -36.19
C SER A 42 -7.78 -59.34 -36.90
N GLU A 43 -7.97 -59.53 -38.21
CA GLU A 43 -8.45 -58.67 -39.31
C GLU A 43 -9.91 -58.14 -39.23
N ASP A 44 -10.15 -56.93 -39.76
CA ASP A 44 -11.10 -56.69 -40.88
C ASP A 44 -10.91 -55.27 -41.48
N GLY A 45 -11.21 -55.13 -42.76
CA GLY A 45 -10.77 -54.05 -43.64
C GLY A 45 -11.44 -52.69 -43.46
N SER A 46 -10.69 -51.64 -43.80
CA SER A 46 -11.18 -50.54 -44.65
C SER A 46 -10.01 -49.69 -45.13
N VAL A 47 -9.91 -49.52 -46.45
CA VAL A 47 -8.94 -48.60 -47.07
C VAL A 47 -9.36 -47.16 -46.72
N LYS A 48 -8.79 -46.59 -45.66
CA LYS A 48 -8.89 -45.15 -45.38
C LYS A 48 -7.86 -44.40 -46.23
N LYS A 49 -8.35 -43.62 -47.21
CA LYS A 49 -7.57 -42.56 -47.86
C LYS A 49 -6.96 -41.68 -46.76
N ARG A 50 -5.64 -41.70 -46.63
CA ARG A 50 -4.88 -40.74 -45.81
C ARG A 50 -5.14 -39.34 -46.37
N GLY A 51 -6.01 -38.58 -45.70
CA GLY A 51 -6.03 -37.13 -45.86
C GLY A 51 -4.64 -36.59 -45.53
N ARG A 52 -4.09 -35.73 -46.40
CA ARG A 52 -2.87 -34.98 -46.10
C ARG A 52 -3.11 -34.24 -44.77
N LYS A 53 -2.29 -34.52 -43.74
CA LYS A 53 -2.21 -33.69 -42.54
C LYS A 53 -2.03 -32.24 -43.00
N GLY A 54 -3.00 -31.38 -42.68
CA GLY A 54 -2.87 -29.95 -42.90
C GLY A 54 -1.68 -29.44 -42.08
N HIS A 55 -0.68 -28.89 -42.74
CA HIS A 55 0.42 -28.23 -42.05
C HIS A 55 0.01 -26.80 -41.70
N THR A 56 0.41 -26.36 -40.50
CA THR A 56 0.23 -24.99 -40.01
C THR A 56 0.82 -24.00 -41.02
N LYS A 57 -0.02 -23.10 -41.55
CA LYS A 57 0.41 -22.08 -42.52
C LYS A 57 1.40 -21.14 -41.84
N SER A 58 2.63 -21.02 -42.34
CA SER A 58 3.57 -19.96 -41.91
C SER A 58 2.95 -18.60 -42.23
N ARG A 59 2.78 -17.75 -41.22
CA ARG A 59 2.22 -16.39 -41.37
C ARG A 59 3.26 -15.45 -42.00
N THR A 60 4.55 -15.74 -41.83
CA THR A 60 5.69 -14.91 -42.18
C THR A 60 6.46 -15.34 -43.44
N GLY A 61 6.06 -16.43 -44.11
CA GLY A 61 6.70 -16.91 -45.33
C GLY A 61 6.71 -15.92 -46.52
N CYS A 62 7.70 -16.04 -47.40
CA CYS A 62 7.86 -15.20 -48.59
C CYS A 62 6.72 -15.40 -49.61
N PHE A 63 6.53 -14.43 -50.53
CA PHE A 63 5.43 -14.47 -51.49
C PHE A 63 5.47 -15.69 -52.41
N ASN A 64 6.66 -16.12 -52.84
CA ASN A 64 6.82 -17.27 -53.73
C ASN A 64 6.42 -18.58 -53.04
N CYS A 65 6.83 -18.79 -51.78
CA CYS A 65 6.44 -19.96 -51.00
C CYS A 65 4.95 -19.97 -50.66
N LYS A 66 4.37 -18.79 -50.36
CA LYS A 66 2.93 -18.62 -50.13
C LYS A 66 2.12 -18.95 -51.39
N ARG A 67 2.53 -18.44 -52.56
CA ARG A 67 1.88 -18.71 -53.85
C ARG A 67 1.98 -20.18 -54.24
N ALA A 68 3.15 -20.80 -54.02
CA ALA A 68 3.36 -22.22 -54.25
C ALA A 68 2.70 -23.14 -53.20
N ARG A 69 2.10 -22.58 -52.13
CA ARG A 69 1.44 -23.29 -51.02
C ARG A 69 2.35 -24.35 -50.36
N ILE A 70 3.63 -24.02 -50.19
CA ILE A 70 4.65 -24.85 -49.52
C ILE A 70 5.18 -24.18 -48.25
N LYS A 71 5.87 -24.93 -47.38
CA LYS A 71 6.48 -24.40 -46.16
C LYS A 71 7.74 -23.58 -46.49
N CYS A 72 7.74 -22.31 -46.10
CA CYS A 72 8.92 -21.46 -46.17
C CYS A 72 9.82 -21.71 -44.95
N LYS A 73 11.14 -21.76 -45.14
CA LYS A 73 12.11 -21.92 -44.05
C LYS A 73 12.56 -20.59 -43.42
N GLU A 74 12.16 -19.46 -43.99
CA GLU A 74 12.35 -18.11 -43.40
C GLU A 74 13.80 -17.62 -43.34
N ASN A 75 14.74 -18.34 -43.97
CA ASN A 75 16.13 -17.92 -44.14
C ASN A 75 16.21 -16.62 -44.96
N ARG A 76 17.03 -15.66 -44.53
CA ARG A 76 17.30 -14.38 -45.21
C ARG A 76 18.78 -14.31 -45.63
N PRO A 77 19.13 -13.70 -46.78
CA PRO A 77 18.31 -12.82 -47.63
C PRO A 77 17.35 -13.52 -48.62
N SER A 78 17.54 -14.81 -48.91
CA SER A 78 16.65 -15.62 -49.76
C SER A 78 16.34 -16.95 -49.06
N CYS A 79 15.09 -17.42 -49.14
CA CYS A 79 14.75 -18.74 -48.61
C CYS A 79 15.22 -19.85 -49.56
N ASP A 80 15.54 -21.03 -49.03
CA ASP A 80 16.11 -22.16 -49.77
C ASP A 80 15.34 -22.51 -51.04
N TYR A 81 14.00 -22.49 -50.98
CA TYR A 81 13.14 -22.75 -52.14
C TYR A 81 13.34 -21.75 -53.28
N CYS A 82 13.49 -20.47 -52.96
CA CYS A 82 13.71 -19.42 -53.95
C CYS A 82 15.16 -19.45 -54.46
N ALA A 83 16.12 -19.71 -53.58
CA ALA A 83 17.53 -19.83 -53.94
C ALA A 83 17.79 -20.99 -54.92
N HIS A 84 17.20 -22.17 -54.69
CA HIS A 84 17.37 -23.33 -55.57
C HIS A 84 16.73 -23.19 -56.95
N ARG A 85 15.89 -22.16 -57.16
CA ARG A 85 15.14 -21.96 -58.41
C ARG A 85 15.45 -20.62 -59.07
N ASP A 86 16.50 -19.95 -58.60
CA ASP A 86 16.89 -18.61 -59.03
C ASP A 86 15.71 -17.62 -59.07
N LEU A 87 14.79 -17.77 -58.12
CA LEU A 87 13.66 -16.87 -57.98
C LEU A 87 14.04 -15.70 -57.06
N LYS A 88 13.72 -14.48 -57.49
CA LYS A 88 13.83 -13.30 -56.63
C LYS A 88 12.93 -13.45 -55.39
N CYS A 89 13.52 -13.69 -54.23
CA CYS A 89 12.79 -13.93 -52.99
C CYS A 89 12.29 -12.62 -52.38
N GLN A 90 10.98 -12.38 -52.52
CA GLN A 90 10.33 -11.19 -51.97
C GLN A 90 9.51 -11.55 -50.74
N TRP A 91 9.71 -10.80 -49.66
CA TRP A 91 9.00 -10.97 -48.40
C TRP A 91 7.90 -9.91 -48.28
N PRO A 92 6.75 -10.22 -47.66
CA PRO A 92 5.78 -9.20 -47.33
C PRO A 92 6.45 -8.17 -46.40
N GLU A 93 6.31 -6.90 -46.73
CA GLU A 93 6.73 -5.81 -45.87
C GLU A 93 5.94 -5.90 -44.57
N ILE A 94 6.64 -6.12 -43.46
CA ILE A 94 6.00 -6.09 -42.14
C ILE A 94 5.75 -4.62 -41.88
N GLN A 95 4.56 -4.14 -42.23
CA GLN A 95 4.10 -2.84 -41.78
C GLN A 95 3.84 -2.96 -40.29
N ILE A 96 4.87 -2.63 -39.49
CA ILE A 96 4.65 -2.19 -38.12
C ILE A 96 3.93 -0.86 -38.29
N THR A 97 2.59 -0.86 -38.22
CA THR A 97 1.84 0.37 -38.06
C THR A 97 2.23 0.95 -36.71
N GLN A 98 3.28 1.77 -36.71
CA GLN A 98 3.48 2.75 -35.67
C GLN A 98 2.21 3.59 -35.64
N VAL A 99 1.52 3.59 -34.51
CA VAL A 99 0.35 4.44 -34.26
C VAL A 99 0.89 5.87 -34.17
N GLY A 100 1.11 6.51 -35.31
CA GLY A 100 1.23 7.96 -35.40
C GLY A 100 -0.13 8.61 -35.14
N PRO A 101 -0.17 9.87 -34.68
CA PRO A 101 -1.43 10.56 -34.40
C PRO A 101 -2.22 10.74 -35.69
N VAL A 102 -3.27 9.93 -35.85
CA VAL A 102 -4.24 10.11 -36.92
C VAL A 102 -5.14 11.27 -36.51
N ILE A 103 -4.95 12.45 -37.11
CA ILE A 103 -5.97 13.50 -37.10
C ILE A 103 -7.14 12.97 -37.95
N ARG A 104 -8.05 12.23 -37.31
CA ARG A 104 -9.31 11.80 -37.92
C ARG A 104 -10.27 12.98 -37.89
N ARG A 105 -10.68 13.45 -39.07
CA ARG A 105 -11.88 14.28 -39.22
C ARG A 105 -13.06 13.51 -38.61
N PRO A 106 -13.93 14.14 -37.79
CA PRO A 106 -15.04 13.44 -37.16
C PRO A 106 -15.99 12.95 -38.26
N SER A 107 -15.98 11.64 -38.47
CA SER A 107 -16.98 10.95 -39.28
C SER A 107 -18.14 10.68 -38.33
N SER A 108 -19.36 10.99 -38.78
CA SER A 108 -20.60 10.75 -38.02
C SER A 108 -20.59 9.37 -37.37
N ALA A 109 -20.84 9.36 -36.05
CA ALA A 109 -20.79 8.18 -35.21
C ALA A 109 -21.66 7.06 -35.79
N SER A 110 -21.03 6.04 -36.36
CA SER A 110 -21.65 4.72 -36.46
C SER A 110 -21.58 4.13 -35.06
N SER A 111 -22.67 4.25 -34.32
CA SER A 111 -22.88 3.56 -33.06
C SER A 111 -22.73 2.06 -33.31
N ILE A 112 -21.66 1.47 -32.78
CA ILE A 112 -21.64 0.02 -32.56
C ILE A 112 -22.77 -0.24 -31.56
N PRO A 113 -23.79 -1.03 -31.89
CA PRO A 113 -24.83 -1.36 -30.92
C PRO A 113 -24.17 -2.11 -29.77
N VAL A 114 -24.09 -1.47 -28.61
CA VAL A 114 -23.76 -2.11 -27.34
C VAL A 114 -24.83 -3.17 -27.14
N ASN A 115 -24.44 -4.45 -27.15
CA ASN A 115 -25.35 -5.53 -26.80
C ASN A 115 -25.79 -5.32 -25.34
N PRO A 116 -27.07 -4.98 -25.05
CA PRO A 116 -27.52 -4.63 -23.70
C PRO A 116 -27.51 -5.81 -22.71
N GLN A 117 -27.13 -7.01 -23.16
CA GLN A 117 -27.24 -8.24 -22.38
C GLN A 117 -25.92 -8.75 -21.77
N LEU A 118 -24.80 -8.05 -21.98
CA LEU A 118 -23.59 -8.34 -21.22
C LEU A 118 -23.66 -7.62 -19.88
N PRO A 119 -23.44 -8.31 -18.75
CA PRO A 119 -23.27 -7.64 -17.46
C PRO A 119 -22.22 -6.55 -17.63
N PRO A 120 -22.41 -5.35 -17.02
CA PRO A 120 -21.36 -4.36 -17.01
C PRO A 120 -20.08 -4.99 -16.45
N PRO A 121 -18.90 -4.63 -16.99
CA PRO A 121 -17.66 -5.21 -16.51
C PRO A 121 -17.52 -4.92 -15.01
N VAL A 122 -17.12 -5.93 -14.24
CA VAL A 122 -16.94 -5.83 -12.77
C VAL A 122 -15.95 -4.72 -12.41
N PHE A 123 -14.94 -4.52 -13.27
CA PHE A 123 -13.98 -3.43 -13.20
C PHE A 123 -13.90 -2.67 -14.53
N THR A 124 -13.79 -1.36 -14.43
CA THR A 124 -13.79 -0.39 -15.53
C THR A 124 -12.38 0.07 -15.88
N ILE A 125 -12.23 0.82 -16.97
CA ILE A 125 -10.96 1.50 -17.30
C ILE A 125 -10.57 2.55 -16.24
N GLN A 126 -11.56 3.14 -15.55
CA GLN A 126 -11.31 4.04 -14.44
C GLN A 126 -10.63 3.28 -13.29
N ASP A 127 -11.10 2.07 -13.00
CA ASP A 127 -10.49 1.21 -11.96
C ASP A 127 -9.05 0.84 -12.30
N PHE A 128 -8.75 0.57 -13.58
CA PHE A 128 -7.36 0.35 -14.00
C PHE A 128 -6.48 1.59 -13.78
N ARG A 129 -7.00 2.80 -14.04
CA ARG A 129 -6.27 4.06 -13.76
C ARG A 129 -6.05 4.26 -12.27
N LEU A 130 -7.05 3.96 -11.44
CA LEU A 130 -6.95 4.00 -9.99
C LEU A 130 -5.92 3.00 -9.46
N PHE A 131 -5.91 1.77 -9.98
CA PHE A 131 -4.91 0.77 -9.62
C PHE A 131 -3.50 1.24 -9.98
N ASN A 132 -3.30 1.78 -11.19
CA ASN A 132 -2.01 2.35 -11.58
C ASN A 132 -1.61 3.53 -10.68
N HIS A 133 -2.55 4.41 -10.33
CA HIS A 133 -2.31 5.52 -9.40
C HIS A 133 -1.90 5.05 -8.00
N PHE A 134 -2.52 3.98 -7.49
CA PHE A 134 -2.13 3.33 -6.25
C PHE A 134 -0.65 2.93 -6.27
N VAL A 135 -0.26 2.16 -7.28
CA VAL A 135 1.11 1.63 -7.41
C VAL A 135 2.14 2.75 -7.57
N GLN A 136 1.76 3.85 -8.23
CA GLN A 136 2.68 4.94 -8.51
C GLN A 136 2.85 5.92 -7.35
N SER A 137 1.77 6.24 -6.60
CA SER A 137 1.81 7.36 -5.65
C SER A 137 0.87 7.28 -4.44
N ALA A 138 -0.24 6.53 -4.49
CA ALA A 138 -1.24 6.55 -3.42
C ALA A 138 -1.10 5.43 -2.37
N TYR A 139 -0.08 4.58 -2.47
CA TYR A 139 0.10 3.47 -1.52
C TYR A 139 0.42 3.97 -0.08
N PRO A 140 0.02 3.21 0.96
CA PRO A 140 0.27 3.53 2.37
C PRO A 140 1.74 3.79 2.73
N SER A 141 2.00 4.75 3.63
CA SER A 141 3.34 5.00 4.18
C SER A 141 3.77 4.01 5.25
N HIS A 142 2.82 3.22 5.75
CA HIS A 142 3.05 2.18 6.75
C HIS A 142 2.64 0.81 6.20
N PRO A 143 3.27 -0.28 6.66
CA PRO A 143 4.44 -0.31 7.55
C PRO A 143 5.69 0.34 6.92
N VAL A 144 6.45 1.10 7.71
CA VAL A 144 7.60 1.88 7.18
C VAL A 144 8.65 0.94 6.59
N GLY A 145 9.27 1.33 5.47
CA GLY A 145 10.31 0.55 4.79
C GLY A 145 9.78 -0.59 3.93
N ASN A 146 8.47 -0.67 3.69
CA ASN A 146 7.82 -1.71 2.89
C ASN A 146 7.28 -1.20 1.55
N ASP A 147 7.88 -0.15 0.98
CA ASP A 147 7.46 0.45 -0.29
C ASP A 147 7.41 -0.58 -1.43
N ALA A 148 8.45 -1.42 -1.56
CA ALA A 148 8.48 -2.49 -2.56
C ALA A 148 7.35 -3.53 -2.39
N VAL A 149 6.93 -3.80 -1.16
CA VAL A 149 5.79 -4.69 -0.89
C VAL A 149 4.50 -4.06 -1.42
N TRP A 150 4.32 -2.76 -1.20
CA TRP A 150 3.16 -2.01 -1.68
C TRP A 150 3.13 -1.83 -3.21
N THR A 151 4.29 -1.72 -3.87
CA THR A 151 4.37 -1.46 -5.32
C THR A 151 4.51 -2.72 -6.17
N HIS A 152 4.90 -3.86 -5.59
CA HIS A 152 5.09 -5.11 -6.33
C HIS A 152 4.25 -6.28 -5.78
N GLU A 153 4.46 -6.65 -4.51
CA GLU A 153 3.85 -7.85 -3.92
C GLU A 153 2.33 -7.70 -3.77
N ILE A 154 1.85 -6.59 -3.19
CA ILE A 154 0.42 -6.32 -3.00
C ILE A 154 -0.33 -6.24 -4.34
N PRO A 155 0.13 -5.49 -5.35
CA PRO A 155 -0.48 -5.46 -6.68
C PRO A 155 -0.55 -6.84 -7.34
N SER A 156 0.43 -7.72 -7.10
CA SER A 156 0.47 -9.05 -7.70
C SER A 156 -0.61 -10.00 -7.16
N ILE A 157 -0.99 -9.87 -5.88
CA ILE A 157 -2.01 -10.71 -5.24
C ILE A 157 -3.41 -10.08 -5.27
N ALA A 158 -3.52 -8.76 -5.45
CA ALA A 158 -4.79 -8.04 -5.42
C ALA A 158 -5.89 -8.61 -6.35
N PRO A 159 -5.60 -9.07 -7.59
CA PRO A 159 -6.63 -9.63 -8.46
C PRO A 159 -7.35 -10.87 -7.91
N ASP A 160 -6.73 -11.61 -6.99
CA ASP A 160 -7.29 -12.81 -6.39
C ASP A 160 -8.19 -12.51 -5.18
N TYR A 161 -8.20 -11.26 -4.69
CA TYR A 161 -8.90 -10.88 -3.46
C TYR A 161 -9.67 -9.56 -3.66
N GLU A 162 -10.99 -9.65 -3.86
CA GLU A 162 -11.86 -8.49 -4.10
C GLU A 162 -11.76 -7.41 -3.02
N PHE A 163 -11.68 -7.81 -1.75
CA PHE A 163 -11.55 -6.89 -0.62
C PHE A 163 -10.25 -6.05 -0.71
N LEU A 164 -9.16 -6.62 -1.20
CA LEU A 164 -7.88 -5.93 -1.36
C LEU A 164 -7.92 -5.00 -2.56
N LEU A 165 -8.37 -5.50 -3.71
CA LEU A 165 -8.47 -4.69 -4.92
C LEU A 165 -9.36 -3.47 -4.69
N HIS A 166 -10.55 -3.64 -4.10
CA HIS A 166 -11.42 -2.52 -3.78
C HIS A 166 -10.80 -1.54 -2.76
N ALA A 167 -10.07 -2.01 -1.74
CA ALA A 167 -9.41 -1.10 -0.81
C ALA A 167 -8.30 -0.26 -1.47
N MET A 168 -7.54 -0.86 -2.41
CA MET A 168 -6.55 -0.12 -3.21
C MET A 168 -7.20 0.95 -4.07
N LEU A 169 -8.29 0.61 -4.77
CA LEU A 169 -9.03 1.54 -5.62
C LEU A 169 -9.68 2.67 -4.81
N ALA A 170 -10.22 2.36 -3.63
CA ALA A 170 -10.78 3.33 -2.71
C ALA A 170 -9.72 4.36 -2.30
N LEU A 171 -8.56 3.88 -1.83
CA LEU A 171 -7.46 4.76 -1.39
C LEU A 171 -6.94 5.63 -2.55
N ALA A 172 -6.77 5.06 -3.74
CA ALA A 172 -6.36 5.81 -4.91
C ALA A 172 -7.36 6.90 -5.30
N ALA A 173 -8.66 6.59 -5.29
CA ALA A 173 -9.70 7.57 -5.60
C ALA A 173 -9.76 8.69 -4.54
N ALA A 174 -9.58 8.35 -3.26
CA ALA A 174 -9.50 9.33 -2.18
C ALA A 174 -8.29 10.28 -2.32
N ASP A 175 -7.10 9.75 -2.66
CA ASP A 175 -5.92 10.57 -2.91
C ASP A 175 -6.10 11.50 -4.12
N ILE A 176 -6.68 10.99 -5.23
CA ILE A 176 -6.99 11.83 -6.40
C ILE A 176 -8.00 12.92 -6.04
N SER A 177 -9.07 12.57 -5.33
CA SER A 177 -10.09 13.53 -4.89
C SER A 177 -9.47 14.62 -4.02
N ALA A 178 -8.60 14.25 -3.07
CA ALA A 178 -7.90 15.20 -2.21
C ALA A 178 -6.93 16.10 -2.99
N LYS A 179 -6.24 15.57 -4.00
CA LYS A 179 -5.29 16.34 -4.83
C LYS A 179 -5.99 17.27 -5.83
N ARG A 180 -7.12 16.86 -6.40
CA ARG A 180 -7.79 17.56 -7.52
C ARG A 180 -9.09 18.27 -7.14
N GLY A 181 -9.59 18.05 -5.93
CA GLY A 181 -10.90 18.54 -5.50
C GLY A 181 -12.07 17.91 -6.27
N ASP A 182 -11.92 16.67 -6.76
CA ASP A 182 -12.90 15.98 -7.61
C ASP A 182 -13.98 15.27 -6.75
N PRO A 183 -15.25 15.74 -6.75
CA PRO A 183 -16.32 15.14 -5.96
C PRO A 183 -16.73 13.74 -6.45
N ASP A 184 -16.62 13.47 -7.76
CA ASP A 184 -16.99 12.16 -8.32
C ASP A 184 -16.00 11.09 -7.87
N MET A 185 -14.73 11.45 -7.73
CA MET A 185 -13.72 10.58 -7.12
C MET A 185 -13.99 10.31 -5.64
N LYS A 186 -14.56 11.26 -4.90
CA LYS A 186 -14.96 11.03 -3.50
C LYS A 186 -16.08 9.97 -3.43
N VAL A 187 -17.08 10.06 -4.30
CA VAL A 187 -18.17 9.06 -4.39
C VAL A 187 -17.61 7.69 -4.80
N THR A 188 -16.70 7.67 -5.77
CA THR A 188 -16.02 6.45 -6.22
C THR A 188 -15.22 5.79 -5.09
N ALA A 189 -14.48 6.59 -4.32
CA ALA A 189 -13.71 6.13 -3.17
C ALA A 189 -14.60 5.44 -2.13
N MET A 190 -15.71 6.09 -1.77
CA MET A 190 -16.68 5.53 -0.81
C MET A 190 -17.36 4.26 -1.34
N SER A 191 -17.72 4.22 -2.63
CA SER A 191 -18.30 3.03 -3.26
C SER A 191 -17.38 1.80 -3.17
N HIS A 192 -16.09 1.99 -3.48
CA HIS A 192 -15.11 0.92 -3.34
C HIS A 192 -14.82 0.57 -1.87
N ARG A 193 -14.80 1.55 -0.96
CA ARG A 193 -14.61 1.30 0.47
C ARG A 193 -15.69 0.37 1.03
N VAL A 194 -16.96 0.62 0.71
CA VAL A 194 -18.09 -0.22 1.16
C VAL A 194 -17.91 -1.66 0.68
N LYS A 195 -17.63 -1.86 -0.61
CA LYS A 195 -17.39 -3.19 -1.18
C LYS A 195 -16.19 -3.90 -0.53
N ALA A 196 -15.11 -3.15 -0.25
CA ALA A 196 -13.93 -3.68 0.42
C ALA A 196 -14.26 -4.18 1.83
N ILE A 197 -15.00 -3.40 2.62
CA ILE A 197 -15.40 -3.78 3.99
C ILE A 197 -16.35 -4.97 3.98
N GLU A 198 -17.35 -4.98 3.10
CA GLU A 198 -18.29 -6.11 2.97
C GLU A 198 -17.58 -7.42 2.59
N SER A 199 -16.68 -7.37 1.61
CA SER A 199 -15.90 -8.53 1.18
C SER A 199 -14.87 -8.96 2.24
N LEU A 200 -14.26 -8.01 2.95
CA LEU A 200 -13.34 -8.31 4.06
C LEU A 200 -14.07 -8.98 5.22
N ASN A 201 -15.26 -8.52 5.60
CA ASN A 201 -16.04 -9.12 6.68
C ASN A 201 -16.41 -10.57 6.35
N LYS A 202 -16.85 -10.85 5.11
CA LYS A 202 -17.08 -12.23 4.64
C LYS A 202 -15.81 -13.08 4.75
N ALA A 203 -14.65 -12.54 4.34
CA ALA A 203 -13.38 -13.26 4.45
C ALA A 203 -12.94 -13.49 5.92
N ILE A 204 -13.27 -12.57 6.83
CA ILE A 204 -13.03 -12.73 8.28
C ILE A 204 -13.89 -13.85 8.85
N ASP A 205 -15.17 -13.90 8.48
CA ASP A 205 -16.12 -14.93 8.92
C ASP A 205 -15.72 -16.32 8.43
N ASP A 206 -15.23 -16.41 7.18
CA ASP A 206 -14.71 -17.65 6.59
C ASP A 206 -13.38 -18.13 7.20
N GLY A 207 -12.68 -17.25 7.91
CA GLY A 207 -11.37 -17.50 8.49
C GLY A 207 -10.19 -17.43 7.52
N ILE A 208 -9.00 -17.24 8.08
CA ILE A 208 -7.73 -17.16 7.33
C ILE A 208 -7.24 -18.56 7.02
N LYS A 209 -7.27 -18.96 5.75
CA LYS A 209 -6.94 -20.32 5.29
C LYS A 209 -5.51 -20.42 4.75
N THR A 210 -5.01 -19.34 4.16
CA THR A 210 -3.67 -19.32 3.54
C THR A 210 -2.87 -18.10 3.99
N PHE A 211 -1.54 -18.19 3.92
CA PHE A 211 -0.68 -17.05 4.23
C PHE A 211 -0.91 -15.89 3.26
N VAL A 212 -1.18 -16.16 1.97
CA VAL A 212 -1.45 -15.12 0.97
C VAL A 212 -2.73 -14.37 1.32
N GLN A 213 -3.80 -15.09 1.65
CA GLN A 213 -5.07 -14.51 2.07
C GLN A 213 -4.89 -13.64 3.32
N GLY A 214 -4.19 -14.13 4.34
CA GLY A 214 -3.93 -13.35 5.56
C GLY A 214 -3.18 -12.04 5.27
N ASN A 215 -2.15 -12.09 4.42
CA ASN A 215 -1.41 -10.89 4.02
C ASN A 215 -2.26 -9.94 3.17
N ALA A 216 -3.13 -10.46 2.29
CA ALA A 216 -4.08 -9.64 1.56
C ALA A 216 -5.01 -8.91 2.54
N MET A 217 -5.54 -9.60 3.55
CA MET A 217 -6.41 -9.00 4.57
C MET A 217 -5.69 -7.94 5.40
N LEU A 218 -4.42 -8.18 5.78
CA LEU A 218 -3.59 -7.16 6.45
C LEU A 218 -3.41 -5.92 5.59
N ALA A 219 -3.07 -6.10 4.31
CA ALA A 219 -2.89 -5.00 3.37
C ALA A 219 -4.19 -4.21 3.17
N THR A 220 -5.34 -4.90 3.15
CA THR A 220 -6.66 -4.28 3.12
C THR A 220 -6.93 -3.42 4.35
N CYS A 221 -6.62 -3.92 5.56
CA CYS A 221 -6.76 -3.12 6.78
C CYS A 221 -5.88 -1.87 6.75
N PHE A 222 -4.63 -1.97 6.28
CA PHE A 222 -3.78 -0.79 6.10
C PHE A 222 -4.33 0.18 5.05
N ALA A 223 -4.77 -0.30 3.88
CA ALA A 223 -5.34 0.55 2.85
C ALA A 223 -6.62 1.28 3.33
N LEU A 224 -7.50 0.59 4.07
CA LEU A 224 -8.71 1.17 4.65
C LEU A 224 -8.41 2.13 5.82
N LEU A 225 -7.37 1.84 6.62
CA LEU A 225 -6.84 2.75 7.63
C LEU A 225 -6.41 4.07 6.98
N PHE A 226 -5.56 4.02 5.95
CA PHE A 226 -5.12 5.24 5.27
C PHE A 226 -6.23 5.93 4.49
N HIS A 227 -7.22 5.20 3.99
CA HIS A 227 -8.41 5.83 3.41
C HIS A 227 -9.20 6.65 4.45
N SER A 228 -9.24 6.20 5.70
CA SER A 228 -9.94 6.89 6.79
C SER A 228 -9.36 8.28 7.11
N VAL A 229 -8.09 8.52 6.73
CA VAL A 229 -7.42 9.83 6.83
C VAL A 229 -8.08 10.88 5.94
N PHE A 230 -8.73 10.48 4.85
CA PHE A 230 -9.44 11.38 3.94
C PHE A 230 -10.92 11.59 4.30
N ILE A 231 -11.40 10.99 5.39
CA ILE A 231 -12.78 11.10 5.88
C ILE A 231 -12.78 12.01 7.11
N ALA A 232 -13.58 13.09 7.08
CA ALA A 232 -13.58 14.12 8.13
C ALA A 232 -13.97 13.58 9.51
N ASP A 233 -14.90 12.64 9.60
CA ASP A 233 -15.30 11.93 10.82
C ASP A 233 -14.66 10.52 10.93
N GLY A 234 -13.61 10.27 10.14
CA GLY A 234 -12.98 8.95 9.97
C GLY A 234 -12.05 8.51 11.11
N LEU A 235 -11.84 9.32 12.16
CA LEU A 235 -10.88 9.02 13.22
C LEU A 235 -11.24 7.73 13.99
N GLY A 236 -12.53 7.51 14.30
CA GLY A 236 -13.00 6.29 14.96
C GLY A 236 -12.77 5.04 14.10
N GLU A 237 -13.03 5.14 12.79
CA GLU A 237 -12.75 4.06 11.83
C GLU A 237 -11.25 3.80 11.70
N TYR A 238 -10.44 4.87 11.63
CA TYR A 238 -8.99 4.80 11.57
C TYR A 238 -8.42 4.00 12.75
N MET A 239 -8.86 4.31 13.97
CA MET A 239 -8.47 3.55 15.17
C MET A 239 -8.98 2.10 15.14
N SER A 240 -10.18 1.87 14.60
CA SER A 240 -10.76 0.53 14.47
C SER A 240 -9.96 -0.34 13.49
N PHE A 241 -9.47 0.22 12.38
CA PHE A 241 -8.62 -0.50 11.44
C PHE A 241 -7.22 -0.80 12.02
N ILE A 242 -6.68 0.05 12.90
CA ILE A 242 -5.45 -0.28 13.65
C ILE A 242 -5.65 -1.57 14.46
N ARG A 243 -6.79 -1.71 15.16
CA ARG A 243 -7.15 -2.95 15.87
C ARG A 243 -7.35 -4.12 14.90
N GLY A 244 -7.97 -3.87 13.75
CA GLY A 244 -8.18 -4.87 12.69
C GLY A 244 -6.87 -5.48 12.20
N THR A 245 -5.86 -4.64 11.92
CA THR A 245 -4.52 -5.09 11.54
C THR A 245 -3.92 -5.99 12.60
N MET A 246 -4.03 -5.63 13.89
CA MET A 246 -3.53 -6.46 14.98
C MET A 246 -4.30 -7.77 15.15
N ALA A 247 -5.61 -7.75 14.99
CA ALA A 247 -6.45 -8.94 15.11
C ALA A 247 -6.13 -9.97 14.01
N ILE A 248 -6.00 -9.51 12.75
CA ILE A 248 -5.59 -10.36 11.63
C ILE A 248 -4.17 -10.87 11.85
N GLY A 249 -3.24 -9.98 12.24
CA GLY A 249 -1.85 -10.35 12.49
C GLY A 249 -1.71 -11.40 13.59
N THR A 250 -2.48 -11.26 14.67
CA THR A 250 -2.53 -12.24 15.77
C THR A 250 -3.07 -13.59 15.28
N LYS A 251 -4.17 -13.61 14.51
CA LYS A 251 -4.72 -14.84 13.91
C LYS A 251 -3.71 -15.54 12.99
N MET A 252 -3.02 -14.79 12.14
CA MET A 252 -1.94 -15.31 11.29
C MET A 252 -0.79 -15.90 12.12
N GLY A 253 -0.41 -15.22 13.20
CA GLY A 253 0.63 -15.67 14.13
C GLY A 253 0.29 -17.01 14.79
N TYR A 254 -0.95 -17.18 15.28
CA TYR A 254 -1.42 -18.48 15.78
C TYR A 254 -1.37 -19.58 14.72
N GLY A 255 -1.67 -19.24 13.46
CA GLY A 255 -1.53 -20.12 12.30
C GLY A 255 -0.09 -20.32 11.80
N ARG A 256 0.92 -19.73 12.46
CA ARG A 256 2.33 -19.73 12.06
C ARG A 256 2.56 -19.29 10.60
N MET A 257 1.74 -18.35 10.13
CA MET A 257 1.82 -17.82 8.78
C MET A 257 2.92 -16.76 8.68
N LYS A 258 3.57 -16.66 7.50
CA LYS A 258 4.55 -15.61 7.22
C LYS A 258 3.85 -14.28 6.96
N PHE A 259 4.50 -13.19 7.35
CA PHE A 259 4.12 -11.81 7.02
C PHE A 259 4.94 -11.32 5.83
N ILE A 260 4.29 -10.73 4.82
CA ILE A 260 5.00 -10.10 3.69
C ILE A 260 5.54 -8.72 4.07
N PHE A 261 4.89 -8.04 5.02
CA PHE A 261 5.40 -6.79 5.56
C PHE A 261 6.49 -7.09 6.59
N VAL A 262 7.73 -6.81 6.20
CA VAL A 262 8.92 -7.06 7.01
C VAL A 262 9.03 -5.96 8.07
N LYS A 263 9.44 -6.30 9.30
CA LYS A 263 9.56 -5.35 10.42
C LYS A 263 8.26 -4.61 10.79
N ALA A 264 7.11 -5.08 10.30
CA ALA A 264 5.82 -4.41 10.51
C ALA A 264 5.34 -4.46 11.96
N PHE A 265 5.81 -5.46 12.71
CA PHE A 265 5.46 -5.69 14.10
C PHE A 265 6.76 -5.79 14.91
N GLY A 266 6.96 -4.88 15.86
CA GLY A 266 8.14 -4.83 16.73
C GLY A 266 8.92 -3.52 16.67
N ASP A 267 10.10 -3.54 17.29
CA ASP A 267 10.99 -2.38 17.44
C ASP A 267 11.99 -2.24 16.29
N GLU A 268 12.10 -3.23 15.41
CA GLU A 268 13.02 -3.23 14.27
C GLU A 268 12.74 -2.08 13.28
N GLN A 269 11.50 -1.58 13.24
CA GLN A 269 11.15 -0.38 12.48
C GLN A 269 11.78 0.88 13.07
N LEU A 270 11.99 0.94 14.40
CA LEU A 270 12.63 2.06 15.08
C LEU A 270 14.11 2.16 14.71
N GLU A 271 14.78 1.03 14.54
CA GLU A 271 16.18 0.99 14.07
C GLU A 271 16.34 1.64 12.69
N LEU A 272 15.34 1.43 11.81
CA LEU A 272 15.35 2.00 10.46
C LEU A 272 15.21 3.53 10.47
N ILE A 273 14.29 4.07 11.27
CA ILE A 273 13.99 5.51 11.30
C ILE A 273 14.82 6.30 12.32
N GLY A 274 15.52 5.62 13.25
CA GLY A 274 16.25 6.25 14.35
C GLY A 274 17.24 7.34 13.92
N PRO A 275 18.09 7.13 12.88
CA PRO A 275 18.97 8.17 12.37
C PRO A 275 18.22 9.41 11.86
N ALA A 276 17.13 9.22 11.12
CA ALA A 276 16.33 10.32 10.59
C ALA A 276 15.59 11.09 11.70
N LEU A 277 15.08 10.38 12.72
CA LEU A 277 14.43 11.00 13.88
C LEU A 277 15.37 11.87 14.72
N ARG A 278 16.64 11.48 14.87
CA ARG A 278 17.65 12.29 15.58
C ARG A 278 17.97 13.60 14.88
N LEU A 279 17.78 13.65 13.56
CA LEU A 279 17.99 14.84 12.74
C LEU A 279 16.69 15.63 12.50
N ALA A 280 15.56 15.14 13.01
CA ALA A 280 14.28 15.80 12.84
C ALA A 280 14.29 17.17 13.54
N PRO A 281 13.67 18.19 12.93
CA PRO A 281 13.59 19.51 13.56
C PRO A 281 12.80 19.44 14.87
N LEU A 282 13.08 20.39 15.76
CA LEU A 282 12.32 20.59 16.98
C LEU A 282 11.03 21.35 16.67
N VAL A 283 9.94 20.95 17.30
CA VAL A 283 8.69 21.75 17.29
C VAL A 283 8.94 23.04 18.06
N HIS A 284 8.38 24.15 17.57
CA HIS A 284 8.56 25.46 18.20
C HIS A 284 8.21 25.41 19.71
N PRO A 285 9.11 25.83 20.63
CA PRO A 285 8.94 25.62 22.06
C PRO A 285 7.66 26.22 22.65
N ASP A 286 7.18 27.34 22.12
CA ASP A 286 5.94 27.97 22.61
C ASP A 286 4.71 27.12 22.28
N VAL A 287 4.70 26.41 21.15
CA VAL A 287 3.63 25.49 20.75
C VAL A 287 3.62 24.29 21.68
N SER A 288 4.79 23.67 21.92
CA SER A 288 4.95 22.54 22.84
C SER A 288 4.56 22.93 24.29
N ARG A 289 4.95 24.12 24.75
CA ARG A 289 4.56 24.64 26.07
C ARG A 289 3.07 24.97 26.14
N ALA A 290 2.46 25.45 25.07
CA ALA A 290 1.01 25.66 25.00
C ALA A 290 0.24 24.33 25.06
N ALA A 291 0.72 23.29 24.37
CA ALA A 291 0.16 21.95 24.45
C ALA A 291 0.19 21.40 25.90
N CYS A 292 1.33 21.54 26.59
CA CYS A 292 1.46 21.17 28.01
C CYS A 292 0.43 21.88 28.88
N ARG A 293 0.32 23.21 28.76
CA ARG A 293 -0.66 24.00 29.53
C ARG A 293 -2.09 23.60 29.21
N SER A 294 -2.41 23.24 27.97
CA SER A 294 -3.75 22.77 27.59
C SER A 294 -4.07 21.44 28.27
N LEU A 295 -3.15 20.48 28.19
CA LEU A 295 -3.31 19.15 28.80
C LEU A 295 -3.41 19.23 30.34
N GLU A 296 -2.64 20.09 30.98
CA GLU A 296 -2.67 20.24 32.44
C GLU A 296 -4.00 20.78 32.98
N LYS A 297 -4.83 21.42 32.14
CA LYS A 297 -6.14 21.95 32.54
C LYS A 297 -7.20 20.89 32.78
N PHE A 298 -7.12 19.70 32.18
CA PHE A 298 -8.28 18.78 32.15
C PHE A 298 -8.00 17.37 32.67
N GLY A 299 -6.83 17.12 33.25
CA GLY A 299 -6.50 15.79 33.80
C GLY A 299 -7.53 15.29 34.82
N PHE A 300 -8.15 16.21 35.59
CA PHE A 300 -9.18 15.89 36.57
C PHE A 300 -10.53 15.46 35.96
N LEU A 301 -10.76 15.69 34.66
CA LEU A 301 -11.97 15.24 33.96
C LEU A 301 -11.86 13.77 33.51
N CYS A 302 -10.67 13.17 33.54
CA CYS A 302 -10.47 11.78 33.18
C CYS A 302 -10.86 10.87 34.36
N GLU A 303 -11.99 10.20 34.26
CA GLU A 303 -12.55 9.39 35.36
C GLU A 303 -12.17 7.91 35.23
N ARG A 304 -11.97 7.41 34.01
CA ARG A 304 -11.61 6.01 33.75
C ARG A 304 -10.10 5.82 33.69
N ASP A 305 -9.63 4.64 34.11
CA ASP A 305 -8.23 4.24 33.98
C ASP A 305 -7.73 4.32 32.52
N SER A 306 -8.59 3.98 31.56
CA SER A 306 -8.30 4.07 30.13
C SER A 306 -8.11 5.52 29.65
N GLU A 307 -8.91 6.45 30.16
CA GLU A 307 -8.80 7.89 29.88
C GLU A 307 -7.54 8.47 30.52
N LEU A 308 -7.25 8.13 31.78
CA LEU A 308 -6.03 8.53 32.48
C LEU A 308 -4.77 8.02 31.77
N LEU A 309 -4.81 6.80 31.22
CA LEU A 309 -3.71 6.24 30.46
C LEU A 309 -3.45 7.00 29.16
N LEU A 310 -4.51 7.31 28.39
CA LEU A 310 -4.42 8.11 27.16
C LEU A 310 -3.94 9.53 27.47
N TYR A 311 -4.53 10.15 28.49
CA TYR A 311 -4.13 11.46 29.00
C TYR A 311 -2.64 11.51 29.36
N GLY A 312 -2.17 10.55 30.16
CA GLY A 312 -0.78 10.48 30.60
C GLY A 312 0.20 10.37 29.44
N ARG A 313 -0.16 9.64 28.37
CA ARG A 313 0.65 9.56 27.15
C ARG A 313 0.69 10.88 26.38
N LEU A 314 -0.44 11.59 26.24
CA LEU A 314 -0.45 12.91 25.61
C LEU A 314 0.39 13.92 26.37
N LEU A 315 0.27 13.95 27.70
CA LEU A 315 1.05 14.85 28.54
C LEU A 315 2.55 14.54 28.48
N SER A 316 2.92 13.26 28.52
CA SER A 316 4.31 12.81 28.33
C SER A 316 4.86 13.24 26.96
N MET A 317 4.07 13.04 25.90
CA MET A 317 4.42 13.44 24.54
C MET A 317 4.65 14.96 24.43
N ALA A 318 3.74 15.77 24.96
CA ALA A 318 3.87 17.23 24.97
C ALA A 318 5.09 17.72 25.74
N ARG A 319 5.40 17.11 26.89
CA ARG A 319 6.59 17.43 27.67
C ARG A 319 7.88 17.06 26.94
N ASN A 320 7.91 15.88 26.32
CA ASN A 320 9.07 15.44 25.55
C ASN A 320 9.33 16.32 24.33
N LEU A 321 8.30 16.86 23.68
CA LEU A 321 8.47 17.79 22.54
C LEU A 321 9.25 19.07 22.88
N VAL A 322 9.37 19.41 24.17
CA VAL A 322 10.16 20.56 24.61
C VAL A 322 11.67 20.26 24.50
N THR A 323 12.07 19.00 24.66
CA THR A 323 13.48 18.60 24.83
C THR A 323 13.99 17.62 23.78
N SER A 324 13.13 16.80 23.18
CA SER A 324 13.53 15.67 22.34
C SER A 324 12.42 15.22 21.37
N SER A 325 12.64 15.44 20.07
CA SER A 325 11.75 14.94 19.00
C SER A 325 11.66 13.41 19.01
N GLN A 326 12.76 12.72 19.31
CA GLN A 326 12.81 11.26 19.37
C GLN A 326 11.93 10.73 20.51
N ASP A 327 12.02 11.30 21.71
CA ASP A 327 11.24 10.82 22.87
C ASP A 327 9.75 11.13 22.71
N ALA A 328 9.41 12.26 22.10
CA ALA A 328 8.03 12.57 21.74
C ALA A 328 7.48 11.56 20.72
N TYR A 329 8.26 11.24 19.69
CA TYR A 329 7.91 10.22 18.71
C TYR A 329 7.69 8.84 19.35
N MET A 330 8.51 8.47 20.33
CA MET A 330 8.33 7.23 21.09
C MET A 330 7.02 7.21 21.87
N GLU A 331 6.61 8.34 22.47
CA GLU A 331 5.29 8.44 23.12
C GLU A 331 4.14 8.35 22.10
N LEU A 332 4.29 8.93 20.90
CA LEU A 332 3.31 8.77 19.82
C LEU A 332 3.12 7.30 19.44
N ARG A 333 4.21 6.55 19.31
CA ARG A 333 4.17 5.09 19.08
C ARG A 333 3.43 4.35 20.19
N LYS A 334 3.73 4.67 21.45
CA LYS A 334 3.04 4.09 22.61
C LYS A 334 1.54 4.43 22.60
N TYR A 335 1.17 5.64 22.20
CA TYR A 335 -0.22 6.06 22.06
C TYR A 335 -0.96 5.22 21.02
N TYR A 336 -0.36 5.01 19.85
CA TYR A 336 -0.91 4.08 18.84
C TYR A 336 -1.07 2.65 19.36
N GLY A 337 -0.13 2.19 20.19
CA GLY A 337 -0.24 0.92 20.90
C GLY A 337 -1.47 0.83 21.81
N LEU A 338 -1.93 1.94 22.40
CA LEU A 338 -3.16 1.94 23.20
C LEU A 338 -4.38 1.62 22.35
N PHE A 339 -4.48 2.16 21.12
CA PHE A 339 -5.59 1.81 20.23
C PHE A 339 -5.66 0.31 19.96
N MET A 340 -4.50 -0.32 19.77
CA MET A 340 -4.37 -1.75 19.50
C MET A 340 -4.83 -2.62 20.68
N PHE A 341 -4.48 -2.24 21.91
CA PHE A 341 -4.57 -3.13 23.07
C PHE A 341 -5.57 -2.73 24.15
N LEU A 342 -6.23 -1.56 24.03
CA LEU A 342 -7.30 -1.19 24.95
C LEU A 342 -8.38 -2.28 25.01
N PRO A 343 -8.91 -2.62 26.20
CA PRO A 343 -10.04 -3.54 26.31
C PRO A 343 -11.20 -3.08 25.42
N GLN A 344 -11.99 -4.03 24.90
CA GLN A 344 -13.03 -3.71 23.92
C GLN A 344 -14.06 -2.70 24.44
N GLN A 345 -14.45 -2.80 25.72
CA GLN A 345 -15.39 -1.86 26.32
C GLN A 345 -14.82 -0.44 26.42
N ASP A 346 -13.56 -0.32 26.82
CA ASP A 346 -12.87 0.97 26.89
C ASP A 346 -12.68 1.59 25.51
N PHE A 347 -12.32 0.78 24.52
CA PHE A 347 -12.17 1.25 23.14
C PHE A 347 -13.49 1.80 22.59
N VAL A 348 -14.60 1.05 22.73
CA VAL A 348 -15.93 1.48 22.27
C VAL A 348 -16.38 2.74 23.01
N HIS A 349 -16.10 2.83 24.31
CA HIS A 349 -16.39 4.03 25.11
C HIS A 349 -15.56 5.24 24.66
N PHE A 350 -14.28 5.05 24.37
CA PHE A 350 -13.37 6.11 23.94
C PHE A 350 -13.77 6.73 22.60
N ILE A 351 -14.14 5.91 21.62
CA ILE A 351 -14.54 6.40 20.29
C ILE A 351 -16.00 6.84 20.21
N ASN A 352 -16.76 6.74 21.31
CA ASN A 352 -18.17 7.11 21.32
C ASN A 352 -18.34 8.64 21.16
N PRO A 353 -19.11 9.13 20.16
CA PRO A 353 -19.35 10.56 19.98
C PRO A 353 -20.03 11.27 21.15
N SER A 354 -20.69 10.53 22.05
CA SER A 354 -21.30 11.08 23.26
C SER A 354 -20.30 11.21 24.43
N ASN A 355 -19.12 10.58 24.35
CA ASN A 355 -18.07 10.76 25.35
C ASN A 355 -17.31 12.06 25.09
N VAL A 356 -17.64 13.12 25.82
CA VAL A 356 -17.01 14.44 25.63
C VAL A 356 -15.54 14.46 26.08
N VAL A 357 -15.19 13.72 27.15
CA VAL A 357 -13.79 13.58 27.60
C VAL A 357 -12.98 12.76 26.58
N GLY A 358 -13.56 11.69 26.04
CA GLY A 358 -13.00 10.93 24.93
C GLY A 358 -12.76 11.78 23.70
N LYS A 359 -13.73 12.64 23.32
CA LYS A 359 -13.57 13.62 22.23
C LYS A 359 -12.45 14.63 22.50
N LEU A 360 -12.33 15.13 23.74
CA LEU A 360 -11.28 16.06 24.15
C LEU A 360 -9.89 15.43 24.02
N LEU A 361 -9.74 14.19 24.48
CA LEU A 361 -8.51 13.41 24.34
C LEU A 361 -8.18 13.13 22.86
N GLN A 362 -9.17 12.77 22.05
CA GLN A 362 -9.01 12.59 20.61
C GLN A 362 -8.58 13.89 19.91
N ALA A 363 -9.17 15.04 20.26
CA ALA A 363 -8.81 16.33 19.70
C ALA A 363 -7.36 16.69 20.04
N HIS A 364 -6.95 16.47 21.29
CA HIS A 364 -5.55 16.68 21.69
C HIS A 364 -4.60 15.70 20.98
N PHE A 365 -4.99 14.44 20.78
CA PHE A 365 -4.20 13.50 19.99
C PHE A 365 -3.98 13.97 18.55
N VAL A 366 -5.05 14.39 17.85
CA VAL A 366 -4.93 14.87 16.47
C VAL A 366 -4.11 16.16 16.41
N ALA A 367 -4.35 17.11 17.32
CA ALA A 367 -3.57 18.34 17.39
C ALA A 367 -2.08 18.08 17.66
N MET A 368 -1.76 17.15 18.58
CA MET A 368 -0.39 16.69 18.83
C MET A 368 0.23 16.05 17.58
N GLN A 369 -0.51 15.19 16.87
CA GLN A 369 -0.04 14.59 15.63
C GLN A 369 0.28 15.66 14.55
N LEU A 370 -0.56 16.68 14.43
CA LEU A 370 -0.39 17.77 13.46
C LEU A 370 0.86 18.61 13.76
N ILE A 371 1.07 19.04 15.01
CA ILE A 371 2.30 19.80 15.36
C ILE A 371 3.56 18.94 15.24
N MET A 372 3.43 17.61 15.33
CA MET A 372 4.52 16.65 15.17
C MET A 372 4.80 16.26 13.71
N THR A 373 4.06 16.79 12.73
CA THR A 373 4.31 16.61 11.29
C THR A 373 5.78 16.74 10.87
N PRO A 374 6.59 17.70 11.39
CA PRO A 374 8.01 17.82 11.01
C PRO A 374 8.83 16.59 11.40
N ILE A 375 8.48 15.99 12.53
CA ILE A 375 9.12 14.80 13.07
C ILE A 375 8.66 13.58 12.28
N THR A 376 7.35 13.42 12.07
CA THR A 376 6.79 12.26 11.35
C THR A 376 7.10 12.28 9.85
N ASN A 377 7.40 13.44 9.26
CA ASN A 377 7.94 13.53 7.91
C ASN A 377 9.31 12.85 7.76
N SER A 378 10.09 12.72 8.84
CA SER A 378 11.36 11.96 8.80
C SER A 378 11.15 10.47 8.50
N GLU A 379 9.96 9.91 8.76
CA GLU A 379 9.61 8.55 8.36
C GLU A 379 9.58 8.38 6.83
N ARG A 380 9.32 9.48 6.12
CA ARG A 380 9.21 9.49 4.65
C ARG A 380 10.54 9.66 3.95
N ALA A 381 11.62 9.97 4.67
CA ALA A 381 12.95 10.21 4.10
C ALA A 381 13.48 9.04 3.26
N HIS A 382 12.98 7.83 3.49
CA HIS A 382 13.37 6.61 2.79
C HIS A 382 12.39 6.16 1.69
N ARG A 383 11.26 6.86 1.48
CA ARG A 383 10.28 6.46 0.47
C ARG A 383 10.83 6.71 -0.93
N GLN A 384 10.73 5.68 -1.76
CA GLN A 384 11.02 5.78 -3.20
C GLN A 384 9.79 6.39 -3.88
N LEU A 385 9.67 7.71 -3.88
CA LEU A 385 8.64 8.39 -4.66
C LEU A 385 9.05 8.34 -6.14
N VAL A 386 8.21 7.73 -6.98
CA VAL A 386 8.43 7.60 -8.42
C VAL A 386 8.31 8.94 -9.15
N ASN A 387 7.73 9.96 -8.50
CA ASN A 387 7.54 11.28 -9.08
C ASN A 387 8.45 12.32 -8.39
N PRO A 388 9.60 12.67 -9.00
CA PRO A 388 10.51 13.69 -8.46
C PRO A 388 9.91 15.11 -8.45
N ASP A 389 8.81 15.33 -9.18
CA ASP A 389 8.07 16.60 -9.22
C ASP A 389 7.04 16.75 -8.08
N GLU A 390 6.74 15.69 -7.31
CA GLU A 390 6.03 15.84 -6.04
C GLU A 390 7.05 16.25 -4.97
N GLU A 391 7.33 17.54 -4.85
CA GLU A 391 8.18 18.07 -3.79
C GLU A 391 7.72 17.52 -2.42
N PRO A 392 8.64 17.00 -1.59
CA PRO A 392 8.35 16.65 -0.21
C PRO A 392 7.93 17.92 0.54
N GLY A 393 6.62 18.12 0.69
CA GLY A 393 6.06 19.22 1.45
C GLY A 393 5.76 20.48 0.64
N ASP A 394 4.94 20.39 -0.42
CA ASP A 394 4.17 21.55 -0.86
C ASP A 394 3.45 22.13 0.38
N PRO A 395 3.85 23.33 0.86
CA PRO A 395 3.30 23.91 2.09
C PRO A 395 1.79 24.16 1.99
N LYS A 396 1.25 24.18 0.76
CA LYS A 396 -0.18 24.37 0.48
C LYS A 396 -0.99 23.09 0.59
N ARG A 397 -0.35 21.91 0.65
CA ARG A 397 -1.06 20.63 0.76
C ARG A 397 -1.36 20.34 2.22
N LEU A 398 -2.56 20.71 2.66
CA LEU A 398 -3.02 20.46 4.04
C LEU A 398 -2.96 18.97 4.39
N ASN A 399 -2.55 18.68 5.62
CA ASN A 399 -2.63 17.34 6.18
C ASN A 399 -4.12 16.94 6.28
N PRO A 400 -4.57 15.85 5.60
CA PRO A 400 -5.99 15.50 5.59
C PRO A 400 -6.59 15.24 6.98
N THR A 401 -5.76 14.89 7.97
CA THR A 401 -6.20 14.67 9.36
C THR A 401 -6.71 15.93 10.07
N VAL A 402 -6.46 17.13 9.53
CA VAL A 402 -7.08 18.37 10.05
C VAL A 402 -8.61 18.30 10.01
N GLY A 403 -9.17 17.56 9.04
CA GLY A 403 -10.62 17.33 8.96
C GLY A 403 -11.19 16.61 10.18
N TRP A 404 -10.37 15.82 10.89
CA TRP A 404 -10.77 15.18 12.14
C TRP A 404 -10.96 16.18 13.27
N LEU A 405 -10.13 17.23 13.36
CA LEU A 405 -10.34 18.30 14.35
C LEU A 405 -11.65 19.02 14.09
N ALA A 406 -11.92 19.38 12.83
CA ALA A 406 -13.17 20.02 12.45
C ALA A 406 -14.39 19.20 12.90
N SER A 407 -14.35 17.87 12.72
CA SER A 407 -15.41 16.95 13.18
C SER A 407 -15.50 16.86 14.71
N LEU A 408 -14.37 16.76 15.40
CA LEU A 408 -14.31 16.66 16.87
C LEU A 408 -14.78 17.94 17.57
N HIS A 409 -14.61 19.10 16.93
CA HIS A 409 -15.06 20.39 17.44
C HIS A 409 -16.54 20.69 17.17
N LEU A 410 -17.26 19.81 16.45
CA LEU A 410 -18.70 19.96 16.29
C LEU A 410 -19.42 19.75 17.62
N ASN A 411 -20.26 20.72 17.98
CA ASN A 411 -21.15 20.68 19.15
C ASN A 411 -20.40 20.49 20.49
N ILE A 412 -19.26 21.18 20.68
CA ILE A 412 -18.59 21.24 21.99
C ILE A 412 -19.56 21.86 23.01
N PRO A 413 -19.83 21.19 24.16
CA PRO A 413 -20.62 21.79 25.23
C PRO A 413 -19.98 23.11 25.74
N PRO A 414 -20.76 24.17 26.02
CA PRO A 414 -20.21 25.46 26.43
C PRO A 414 -19.23 25.39 27.61
N GLU A 415 -19.53 24.54 28.59
CA GLU A 415 -18.70 24.29 29.78
C GLU A 415 -17.38 23.57 29.46
N MET A 416 -17.29 22.90 28.31
CA MET A 416 -16.08 22.20 27.88
C MET A 416 -15.19 23.04 26.96
N MET A 417 -15.69 24.17 26.46
CA MET A 417 -15.02 25.00 25.45
C MET A 417 -13.60 25.44 25.88
N GLU A 418 -13.40 25.74 27.16
CA GLU A 418 -12.10 26.17 27.67
C GLU A 418 -10.97 25.13 27.49
N TYR A 419 -11.34 23.84 27.47
CA TYR A 419 -10.38 22.74 27.31
C TYR A 419 -10.04 22.48 25.84
N PHE A 420 -10.91 22.86 24.90
CA PHE A 420 -10.69 22.72 23.46
C PHE A 420 -9.97 23.92 22.82
N GLN A 421 -9.74 25.02 23.55
CA GLN A 421 -9.16 26.25 22.99
C GLN A 421 -7.86 26.02 22.21
N TRP A 422 -6.97 25.19 22.75
CA TRP A 422 -5.70 24.92 22.09
C TRP A 422 -5.87 24.08 20.82
N THR A 423 -6.75 23.08 20.83
CA THR A 423 -7.00 22.24 19.65
C THR A 423 -7.71 23.01 18.55
N LEU A 424 -8.64 23.91 18.90
CA LEU A 424 -9.26 24.87 17.98
C LEU A 424 -8.23 25.81 17.35
N TRP A 425 -7.29 26.30 18.16
CA TRP A 425 -6.19 27.11 17.66
C TRP A 425 -5.30 26.31 16.69
N VAL A 426 -4.90 25.07 17.03
CA VAL A 426 -4.11 24.22 16.12
C VAL A 426 -4.83 23.99 14.80
N GLU A 427 -6.14 23.71 14.83
CA GLU A 427 -6.94 23.56 13.61
C GLU A 427 -6.83 24.81 12.72
N GLN A 428 -7.08 25.99 13.30
CA GLN A 428 -7.02 27.26 12.59
C GLN A 428 -5.64 27.50 11.97
N GLU A 429 -4.57 27.28 12.72
CA GLU A 429 -3.19 27.50 12.27
C GLU A 429 -2.78 26.55 11.14
N VAL A 430 -3.28 25.31 11.16
CA VAL A 430 -3.09 24.35 10.05
C VAL A 430 -3.90 24.77 8.82
N LEU A 431 -5.15 25.19 9.00
CA LEU A 431 -6.02 25.68 7.91
C LEU A 431 -5.45 26.91 7.22
N GLU A 432 -4.82 27.80 7.98
CA GLU A 432 -4.18 29.02 7.49
C GLU A 432 -2.73 28.77 6.98
N GLY A 433 -2.26 27.52 6.99
CA GLY A 433 -0.96 27.11 6.45
C GLY A 433 0.25 27.46 7.32
N ARG A 434 0.04 28.06 8.51
CA ARG A 434 1.09 28.45 9.46
C ARG A 434 1.70 27.27 10.21
N LEU A 435 0.97 26.16 10.32
CA LEU A 435 1.44 24.89 10.88
C LEU A 435 1.57 23.79 9.80
N SER A 436 2.11 24.12 8.62
CA SER A 436 2.26 23.16 7.51
C SER A 436 3.53 22.29 7.63
N THR A 437 4.59 22.82 8.26
CA THR A 437 5.91 22.16 8.37
C THR A 437 6.48 22.21 9.79
N GLY A 438 5.63 22.57 10.77
CA GLY A 438 5.96 22.79 12.19
C GLY A 438 7.12 23.74 12.48
N VAL A 439 7.44 24.58 11.49
CA VAL A 439 8.19 25.82 11.64
C VAL A 439 7.17 26.94 11.68
N TYR A 440 7.01 27.57 12.85
CA TYR A 440 6.38 28.89 12.92
C TYR A 440 7.33 29.89 12.26
N GLU A 441 6.87 30.61 11.24
CA GLU A 441 7.52 31.86 10.80
C GLU A 441 7.13 33.03 11.71
#